data_AF-A0A9D7ZBM1-F1
#
_entry.id   AF-A0A9D7ZBM1-F1
#
_cell.length_a   1.000
_cell.length_b   1.000
_cell.length_c   1.000
_cell.angle_alpha   90.00
_cell.angle_beta   90.00
_cell.angle_gamma   90.00
#
_symmetry.space_group_name_H-M   'P 1'
#
loop_
_entity.id
_entity.type
_entity.pdbx_description
1 polymer ?
#
loop_
_entity_poly.entity_id
_entity_poly.type
_entity_poly.pdbx_seq_one_letter_code
_entity_poly.pdbx_strand_id
1 'polypeptide(L)' 'MMNQEKPTTVEYNKLTKAEERIIIQKGTEYPNTGEFNKHYEDGTYICRQCNQQLYQSSSKFNSNCGWPSF' A
#
# COMPACT_ATOMS: atom_id res chain seq x y z
N MET A 1 7.07 -37.49 -0.52
CA MET A 1 7.80 -36.73 0.52
C MET A 1 7.13 -35.38 0.64
N MET A 2 6.90 -34.95 1.87
CA MET A 2 6.04 -33.84 2.26
C MET A 2 6.48 -32.50 1.65
N ASN A 3 5.52 -31.64 1.31
CA ASN A 3 5.60 -30.20 1.58
C ASN A 3 4.18 -29.72 1.87
N GLN A 4 3.83 -29.74 3.16
CA GLN A 4 2.68 -29.02 3.67
C GLN A 4 3.15 -27.58 3.91
N GLU A 5 2.83 -26.67 2.99
CA GLU A 5 3.00 -25.24 3.25
C GLU A 5 1.98 -24.83 4.32
N LYS A 6 2.50 -24.51 5.52
CA LYS A 6 1.69 -24.13 6.68
C LYS A 6 0.86 -22.89 6.35
N PRO A 7 -0.41 -22.81 6.79
CA PRO A 7 -1.17 -21.57 6.67
C PRO A 7 -0.50 -20.53 7.58
N THR A 8 0.27 -19.63 6.99
CA THR A 8 0.71 -18.41 7.68
C THR A 8 -0.54 -17.61 7.96
N THR A 9 -1.02 -17.63 9.20
CA THR A 9 -2.06 -16.75 9.69
C THR A 9 -1.53 -15.33 9.59
N VAL A 10 -1.72 -14.68 8.45
CA VAL A 10 -1.34 -13.28 8.24
C VAL A 10 -2.24 -12.47 9.15
N GLU A 11 -1.66 -11.89 10.20
CA GLU A 11 -2.36 -10.95 11.05
C GLU A 11 -2.59 -9.66 10.26
N TYR A 12 -3.86 -9.31 10.07
CA TYR A 12 -4.22 -8.10 9.35
C TYR A 12 -4.38 -6.92 10.31
N ASN A 13 -3.75 -5.81 9.96
CA ASN A 13 -3.92 -4.55 10.66
C ASN A 13 -5.35 -4.03 10.50
N LYS A 14 -5.83 -3.30 11.51
CA LYS A 14 -7.09 -2.55 11.40
C LYS A 14 -6.93 -1.40 10.41
N LEU A 15 -7.91 -1.32 9.51
CA LEU A 15 -8.05 -0.25 8.54
C LEU A 15 -9.11 0.76 9.01
N THR A 16 -8.92 2.02 8.67
CA THR A 16 -9.97 3.02 8.68
C THR A 16 -10.99 2.74 7.58
N LYS A 17 -12.19 3.34 7.65
CA LYS A 17 -13.20 3.18 6.60
C LYS A 17 -12.71 3.63 5.21
N ALA A 18 -11.86 4.66 5.17
CA ALA A 18 -11.28 5.14 3.91
C ALA A 18 -10.27 4.15 3.33
N GLU A 19 -9.36 3.64 4.16
CA GLU A 19 -8.40 2.60 3.76
C GLU A 19 -9.11 1.31 3.33
N GLU A 20 -10.14 0.87 4.06
CA GLU A 20 -10.93 -0.32 3.73
C GLU A 20 -11.65 -0.17 2.37
N ARG A 21 -12.26 0.99 2.11
CA ARG A 21 -12.90 1.28 0.83
C ARG A 21 -11.91 1.14 -0.33
N ILE A 22 -10.66 1.55 -0.16
CA ILE A 22 -9.66 1.50 -1.23
C ILE A 22 -9.06 0.10 -1.35
N ILE A 23 -8.59 -0.47 -0.23
CA ILE A 23 -7.82 -1.73 -0.20
C ILE A 23 -8.72 -2.95 -0.41
N ILE A 24 -9.88 -3.02 0.26
CA ILE A 24 -10.78 -4.18 0.24
C ILE A 24 -11.85 -4.04 -0.84
N GLN A 25 -12.49 -2.87 -0.89
CA GLN A 25 -13.61 -2.63 -1.81
C GLN A 25 -13.17 -2.15 -3.20
N LYS A 26 -11.84 -2.11 -3.46
CA LYS A 26 -11.24 -1.70 -4.74
C LYS A 26 -11.66 -0.30 -5.19
N GLY A 27 -11.92 0.59 -4.24
CA GLY A 27 -12.17 2.00 -4.51
C GLY A 27 -10.90 2.75 -4.89
N THR A 28 -11.06 4.02 -5.24
CA THR A 28 -9.96 4.95 -5.55
C THR A 28 -10.15 6.21 -4.72
N GLU A 29 -9.08 6.71 -4.11
CA GLU A 29 -9.09 8.03 -3.47
C GLU A 29 -9.23 9.14 -4.51
N TYR A 30 -9.63 10.34 -4.08
CA TYR A 30 -9.69 11.49 -4.98
C TYR A 30 -8.26 11.92 -5.39
N PRO A 31 -8.10 12.49 -6.60
CA PRO A 31 -6.80 12.99 -7.02
C PRO A 31 -6.31 14.08 -6.08
N ASN A 32 -5.02 14.06 -5.77
CA ASN A 32 -4.32 15.02 -4.92
C ASN A 32 -4.74 15.04 -3.45
N THR A 33 -5.51 14.06 -2.97
CA THR A 33 -5.89 13.98 -1.54
C THR A 33 -5.00 13.04 -0.73
N GLY A 34 -4.32 12.09 -1.38
CA GLY A 34 -3.47 11.12 -0.70
C GLY A 34 -2.17 11.74 -0.19
N GLU A 35 -1.83 11.47 1.07
CA GLU A 35 -0.59 11.91 1.73
C GLU A 35 0.65 11.51 0.91
N PHE A 36 0.64 10.31 0.34
CA PHE A 36 1.79 9.77 -0.38
C PHE A 36 1.92 10.26 -1.84
N ASN A 37 0.96 11.04 -2.35
CA ASN A 37 1.04 11.60 -3.70
C ASN A 37 2.30 12.46 -3.88
N LYS A 38 2.51 13.41 -2.97
CA LYS A 38 3.66 14.34 -2.97
C LYS A 38 4.71 14.03 -1.89
N HIS A 39 4.76 12.79 -1.42
CA HIS A 39 5.77 12.31 -0.49
C HIS A 39 7.00 11.83 -1.24
N TYR A 40 8.21 12.23 -0.84
CA TYR A 40 9.48 11.84 -1.48
C TYR A 40 10.61 11.60 -0.47
N GLU A 41 10.25 11.37 0.80
CA GLU A 41 11.25 11.00 1.81
C GLU A 41 11.75 9.57 1.59
N ASP A 42 12.96 9.30 2.06
CA ASP A 42 13.61 7.99 1.93
C ASP A 42 12.92 6.95 2.83
N GLY A 43 12.62 5.78 2.25
CA GLY A 43 11.98 4.70 2.98
C GLY A 43 11.37 3.63 2.09
N THR A 44 10.56 2.78 2.72
CA THR A 44 9.85 1.69 2.04
C THR A 44 8.34 1.82 2.26
N TYR A 45 7.58 1.76 1.18
CA TYR A 45 6.13 1.76 1.21
C TYR A 45 5.64 0.34 1.52
N ILE A 46 4.94 0.20 2.64
CA ILE A 46 4.41 -1.08 3.11
C ILE A 46 2.90 -1.14 2.93
N CYS A 47 2.37 -2.35 2.71
CA CYS A 47 0.95 -2.61 2.68
C CYS A 47 0.34 -2.29 4.04
N ARG A 48 -0.62 -1.37 4.07
CA ARG A 48 -1.28 -0.94 5.30
C ARG A 48 -2.03 -2.07 6.02
N GLN A 49 -2.46 -3.11 5.29
CA GLN A 49 -3.23 -4.23 5.84
C GLN A 49 -2.35 -5.37 6.35
N CYS A 50 -1.25 -5.72 5.68
CA CYS A 50 -0.43 -6.90 6.02
C CYS A 50 1.05 -6.62 6.26
N ASN A 51 1.49 -5.35 6.24
CA ASN A 51 2.88 -4.91 6.44
C ASN A 51 3.89 -5.45 5.41
N GLN A 52 3.44 -6.07 4.31
CA GLN A 52 4.33 -6.50 3.24
C GLN A 52 4.94 -5.28 2.53
N GLN A 53 6.23 -5.35 2.23
CA GLN A 53 6.93 -4.32 1.46
C GLN A 53 6.45 -4.32 0.00
N LEU A 54 6.06 -3.16 -0.51
CA LEU A 54 5.52 -3.01 -1.88
C LEU A 54 6.49 -2.27 -2.80
N TYR A 55 6.96 -1.09 -2.37
CA TYR A 55 7.78 -0.21 -3.20
C TYR A 55 8.90 0.45 -2.37
N GLN A 56 10.03 0.72 -3.03
CA GLN A 56 11.10 1.53 -2.47
C GLN A 56 10.91 2.99 -2.88
N SER A 57 11.23 3.94 -2.00
CA SER A 57 11.16 5.38 -2.30
C SER A 57 12.00 5.76 -3.53
N SER A 58 13.09 5.05 -3.78
CA SER A 58 13.97 5.23 -4.94
C SER A 58 13.30 4.97 -6.30
N SER A 59 12.21 4.20 -6.33
CA SER A 59 11.42 3.97 -7.55
C SER A 59 10.36 5.06 -7.76
N LYS A 60 10.06 5.86 -6.73
CA LYS A 60 9.02 6.87 -6.80
C LYS A 60 9.36 7.98 -7.80
N PHE A 61 8.38 8.37 -8.60
CA PHE A 61 8.51 9.52 -9.51
C PHE A 61 7.26 10.40 -9.51
N ASN A 62 7.41 11.64 -9.96
CA ASN A 62 6.28 12.56 -10.11
C ASN A 62 5.64 12.40 -11.49
N SER A 63 4.49 11.72 -11.55
CA SER A 63 3.70 11.59 -12.77
C SER A 63 2.77 12.78 -13.05
N ASN A 64 2.57 13.67 -12.06
CA ASN A 64 1.54 14.72 -12.07
C ASN A 64 0.10 14.21 -12.33
N CYS A 65 -0.18 12.90 -12.15
CA CYS A 65 -1.53 12.35 -12.39
C CYS A 65 -2.48 12.55 -11.20
N GLY A 66 -1.95 12.89 -10.02
CA GLY A 66 -2.71 13.10 -8.79
C GLY A 66 -2.67 11.95 -7.79
N TRP A 67 -1.95 10.87 -8.08
CA TRP A 67 -1.77 9.72 -7.19
C TRP A 67 -0.30 9.31 -7.07
N PRO A 68 0.10 8.65 -5.96
CA PRO A 68 1.45 8.12 -5.81
C PRO A 68 1.81 7.20 -6.99
N SER A 69 2.96 7.46 -7.60
CA SER A 69 3.48 6.74 -8.76
C SER A 69 4.90 6.26 -8.47
N PHE A 70 5.18 5.00 -8.78
CA PHE A 70 6.43 4.28 -8.56
C PHE A 70 6.80 3.48 -9.80
#